data_AF-A0A833W368-F1
#
_entry.id   AF-A0A833W368-F1
#
_cell.length_a   1.000
_cell.length_b   1.000
_cell.length_c   1.000
_cell.angle_alpha   90.00
_cell.angle_beta   90.00
_cell.angle_gamma   90.00
#
_symmetry.space_group_name_H-M   'P 1'
#
loop_
_entity.id
_entity.type
_entity.pdbx_description
1 polymer ?
#
loop_
_entity_poly.entity_id
_entity_poly.type
_entity_poly.pdbx_seq_one_letter_code
_entity_poly.pdbx_strand_id
1 'polypeptide(L)'
;MLLQKQIPLTFRRIKDVRWSIKDKLEQYRGILKLYAREKKIRLQDAAKLKKKISWQLNIYKRDIKNYRQIVNEITKATPKGHVYSLLQSRKNLRLKYHGRETQHIYDSIYEENHRKRCQLDKLRYEKKRKMKQCFELQVEHAELCNIYKEEKDEPWTLDRAQQRLVSRYQKSIARQNAAKAINLTYTYILEILRKDAVYHETLLDSLNQNRTSQCKVILRTTIMGQLATEETNDIELKYKRIAQNVWSNMKEREHMLAFVREQVEDLWSFAQSLIRTEAKISYLMKVNEEKKDDRLNFFVYSQQSEAILTTEVIRAGITSNEALEKQIRSLEEIFGRIKNSLLVHSYQELLLRLEEQMKQRTRLLEQFNRNVKERDSLLSKKNEALSTLSNFEHSLVASVEEYNADKNILLEQIAMQKKHELERKNLKKERGELLMDIRAALQNMVAMLVCVKRGNRIAAKKPIEESEKQFDIPMIEKMEVEGSLALLSTVSRKVGALFGMSNFEFDKDREEKAKDLYQTYVSNYRSTIKFKDAEVEPTGRLIVEHEAIDPSVPTRAEIKLKSKQAVEAYLRLE
;
A
#
# COMPACT_ATOMS: atom_id res chain seq x y z
N MET A 1 -20.38 22.83 -20.63
CA MET A 1 -19.30 21.82 -20.45
C MET A 1 -19.92 20.43 -20.30
N LEU A 2 -19.24 19.38 -20.76
CA LEU A 2 -19.78 18.00 -20.76
C LEU A 2 -19.49 17.29 -19.43
N LEU A 3 -20.54 17.03 -18.64
CA LEU A 3 -20.44 16.28 -17.40
C LEU A 3 -20.15 14.80 -17.66
N GLN A 4 -18.91 14.36 -17.41
CA GLN A 4 -18.61 12.95 -17.17
C GLN A 4 -19.33 12.50 -15.89
N LYS A 5 -20.54 11.95 -16.02
CA LYS A 5 -21.20 11.27 -14.90
C LYS A 5 -20.43 9.98 -14.60
N GLN A 6 -19.71 9.97 -13.48
CA GLN A 6 -19.15 8.74 -12.91
C GLN A 6 -20.27 7.72 -12.66
N ILE A 7 -19.89 6.45 -12.73
CA ILE A 7 -20.80 5.30 -12.76
C ILE A 7 -20.84 4.68 -11.37
N PRO A 8 -22.01 4.24 -10.86
CA PRO A 8 -22.10 3.61 -9.54
C PRO A 8 -21.15 2.40 -9.42
N LEU A 9 -20.40 2.35 -8.33
CA LEU A 9 -19.35 1.37 -8.06
C LEU A 9 -19.90 0.00 -7.58
N THR A 10 -21.02 -0.45 -8.16
CA THR A 10 -21.68 -1.73 -7.82
C THR A 10 -21.19 -2.92 -8.64
N PHE A 11 -20.17 -2.74 -9.48
CA PHE A 11 -19.60 -3.80 -10.31
C PHE A 11 -18.69 -4.72 -9.48
N ARG A 12 -19.03 -6.01 -9.42
CA ARG A 12 -18.17 -7.07 -8.85
C ARG A 12 -16.77 -6.95 -9.47
N ARG A 13 -15.77 -6.55 -8.67
CA ARG A 13 -14.39 -6.38 -9.12
C ARG A 13 -13.87 -7.73 -9.63
N ILE A 14 -13.79 -7.90 -10.96
CA ILE A 14 -13.40 -9.16 -11.60
C ILE A 14 -11.96 -9.51 -11.19
N LYS A 15 -11.86 -10.44 -10.25
CA LYS A 15 -10.64 -10.80 -9.52
C LYS A 15 -10.06 -12.14 -9.97
N ASP A 16 -10.52 -12.69 -11.09
CA ASP A 16 -9.88 -13.84 -11.71
C ASP A 16 -8.43 -13.48 -12.09
N VAL A 17 -7.49 -14.36 -11.72
CA VAL A 17 -6.07 -14.23 -12.01
C VAL A 17 -5.78 -14.61 -13.47
N ARG A 18 -6.63 -15.44 -14.09
CA ARG A 18 -6.49 -15.92 -15.48
C ARG A 18 -6.74 -14.85 -16.54
N TRP A 19 -7.37 -13.73 -16.18
CA TRP A 19 -7.73 -12.66 -17.12
C TRP A 19 -6.63 -11.58 -17.13
N SER A 20 -6.14 -11.18 -18.30
CA SER A 20 -5.16 -10.10 -18.41
C SER A 20 -5.78 -8.74 -18.06
N ILE A 21 -4.92 -7.72 -17.91
CA ILE A 21 -5.37 -6.33 -17.73
C ILE A 21 -6.10 -5.83 -18.98
N LYS A 22 -5.70 -6.31 -20.18
CA LYS A 22 -6.35 -6.00 -21.47
C LYS A 22 -7.77 -6.54 -21.52
N ASP A 23 -7.98 -7.80 -21.12
CA ASP A 23 -9.31 -8.44 -21.12
C ASP A 23 -10.25 -7.76 -20.12
N LYS A 24 -9.74 -7.42 -18.93
CA LYS A 24 -10.48 -6.66 -17.92
C LYS A 24 -10.90 -5.28 -18.44
N LEU A 25 -10.02 -4.57 -19.13
CA LEU A 25 -10.36 -3.28 -19.75
C LEU A 25 -11.40 -3.41 -20.87
N GLU A 26 -11.30 -4.43 -21.73
CA GLU A 26 -12.28 -4.61 -22.82
C GLU A 26 -13.64 -5.09 -22.28
N GLN A 27 -13.67 -5.86 -21.21
CA GLN A 27 -14.89 -6.23 -20.49
C GLN A 27 -15.55 -5.01 -19.80
N TYR A 28 -14.77 -4.13 -19.15
CA TYR A 28 -15.31 -2.86 -18.66
C TYR A 28 -15.82 -1.97 -19.82
N ARG A 29 -15.14 -1.93 -20.98
CA ARG A 29 -15.64 -1.27 -22.20
C ARG A 29 -16.94 -1.90 -22.71
N GLY A 30 -17.08 -3.22 -22.66
CA GLY A 30 -18.33 -3.95 -22.96
C GLY A 30 -19.47 -3.53 -22.05
N ILE A 31 -19.25 -3.56 -20.73
CA ILE A 31 -20.21 -3.11 -19.71
C ILE A 31 -20.60 -1.62 -19.92
N LEU A 32 -19.64 -0.76 -20.24
CA LEU A 32 -19.89 0.66 -20.57
C LEU A 32 -20.78 0.81 -21.82
N LYS A 33 -20.51 0.04 -22.88
CA LYS A 33 -21.33 0.00 -24.11
C LYS A 33 -22.75 -0.50 -23.81
N LEU A 34 -22.89 -1.53 -22.97
CA LEU A 34 -24.18 -2.08 -22.53
C LEU A 34 -24.99 -1.06 -21.71
N TYR A 35 -24.39 -0.43 -20.69
CA TYR A 35 -25.06 0.60 -19.88
C TYR A 35 -25.48 1.81 -20.73
N ALA A 36 -24.64 2.23 -21.69
CA ALA A 36 -25.00 3.28 -22.65
C ALA A 36 -26.17 2.87 -23.58
N ARG A 37 -26.24 1.61 -24.00
CA ARG A 37 -27.35 1.05 -24.79
C ARG A 37 -28.63 0.97 -23.96
N GLU A 38 -28.55 0.44 -22.74
CA GLU A 38 -29.68 0.33 -21.82
C GLU A 38 -30.27 1.70 -21.47
N LYS A 39 -29.41 2.69 -21.19
CA LYS A 39 -29.82 4.08 -20.96
C LYS A 39 -30.54 4.69 -22.17
N LYS A 40 -30.11 4.37 -23.40
CA LYS A 40 -30.82 4.78 -24.63
C LYS A 40 -32.20 4.10 -24.74
N ILE A 41 -32.31 2.81 -24.40
CA ILE A 41 -33.59 2.06 -24.39
C ILE A 41 -34.55 2.67 -23.37
N ARG A 42 -34.13 2.83 -22.10
CA ARG A 42 -34.94 3.47 -21.03
C ARG A 42 -35.44 4.87 -21.44
N LEU A 43 -34.62 5.67 -22.14
CA LEU A 43 -35.04 6.97 -22.68
C LEU A 43 -36.06 6.87 -23.82
N GLN A 44 -35.91 5.89 -24.73
CA GLN A 44 -36.88 5.64 -25.79
C GLN A 44 -38.23 5.17 -25.22
N ASP A 45 -38.23 4.28 -24.23
CA ASP A 45 -39.47 3.77 -23.63
C ASP A 45 -40.19 4.82 -22.78
N ALA A 46 -39.44 5.65 -22.05
CA ALA A 46 -40.00 6.85 -21.41
C ALA A 46 -40.63 7.81 -22.44
N ALA A 47 -40.04 7.97 -23.63
CA ALA A 47 -40.60 8.77 -24.72
C ALA A 47 -41.85 8.13 -25.35
N LYS A 48 -41.88 6.80 -25.56
CA LYS A 48 -43.08 6.04 -25.99
C LYS A 48 -44.22 6.20 -24.98
N LEU A 49 -43.95 6.04 -23.69
CA LEU A 49 -44.92 6.18 -22.60
C LEU A 49 -45.46 7.62 -22.52
N LYS A 50 -44.59 8.63 -22.60
CA LYS A 50 -44.99 10.05 -22.67
C LYS A 50 -45.89 10.33 -23.87
N LYS A 51 -45.60 9.77 -25.04
CA LYS A 51 -46.48 9.85 -26.23
C LYS A 51 -47.85 9.19 -25.96
N LYS A 52 -47.89 7.94 -25.47
CA LYS A 52 -49.13 7.20 -25.14
C LYS A 52 -50.04 7.98 -24.17
N ILE A 53 -49.47 8.48 -23.07
CA ILE A 53 -50.19 9.30 -22.08
C ILE A 53 -50.70 10.60 -22.72
N SER A 54 -49.87 11.31 -23.51
CA SER A 54 -50.31 12.55 -24.17
C SER A 54 -51.45 12.34 -25.16
N TRP A 55 -51.49 11.19 -25.83
CA TRP A 55 -52.54 10.81 -26.77
C TRP A 55 -53.87 10.52 -26.04
N GLN A 56 -53.82 9.75 -24.95
CA GLN A 56 -54.98 9.54 -24.06
C GLN A 56 -55.52 10.86 -23.50
N LEU A 57 -54.63 11.76 -23.03
CA LEU A 57 -55.01 13.07 -22.50
C LEU A 57 -55.71 13.95 -23.56
N ASN A 58 -55.27 13.86 -24.82
CA ASN A 58 -55.92 14.56 -25.94
C ASN A 58 -57.24 13.91 -26.37
N ILE A 59 -57.39 12.57 -26.25
CA ILE A 59 -58.68 11.88 -26.42
C ILE A 59 -59.67 12.35 -25.36
N TYR A 60 -59.33 12.30 -24.07
CA TYR A 60 -60.23 12.74 -23.00
C TYR A 60 -60.65 14.22 -23.15
N LYS A 61 -59.75 15.11 -23.58
CA LYS A 61 -60.10 16.50 -23.92
C LYS A 61 -61.13 16.57 -25.06
N ARG A 62 -60.92 15.81 -26.14
CA ARG A 62 -61.80 15.79 -27.32
C ARG A 62 -63.18 15.22 -26.95
N ASP A 63 -63.20 14.12 -26.20
CA ASP A 63 -64.42 13.53 -25.62
C ASP A 63 -65.19 14.56 -24.78
N ILE A 64 -64.55 15.21 -23.80
CA ILE A 64 -65.20 16.20 -22.94
C ILE A 64 -65.75 17.39 -23.75
N LYS A 65 -65.05 17.84 -24.81
CA LYS A 65 -65.59 18.87 -25.72
C LYS A 65 -66.82 18.35 -26.47
N ASN A 66 -66.74 17.14 -27.04
CA ASN A 66 -67.83 16.50 -27.78
C ASN A 66 -69.08 16.29 -26.91
N TYR A 67 -68.93 15.78 -25.68
CA TYR A 67 -70.06 15.59 -24.76
C TYR A 67 -70.66 16.90 -24.29
N ARG A 68 -69.86 17.97 -24.12
CA ARG A 68 -70.39 19.32 -23.85
C ARG A 68 -71.21 19.87 -25.02
N GLN A 69 -70.81 19.61 -26.28
CA GLN A 69 -71.62 19.99 -27.44
C GLN A 69 -72.96 19.26 -27.43
N ILE A 70 -72.97 17.93 -27.26
CA ILE A 70 -74.19 17.12 -27.16
C ILE A 70 -75.11 17.59 -26.00
N VAL A 71 -74.55 17.86 -24.81
CA VAL A 71 -75.30 18.38 -23.65
C VAL A 71 -75.88 19.78 -23.92
N ASN A 72 -75.12 20.65 -24.57
CA ASN A 72 -75.55 22.00 -24.96
C ASN A 72 -76.59 21.99 -26.11
N GLU A 73 -76.57 20.97 -26.97
CA GLU A 73 -77.56 20.75 -28.03
C GLU A 73 -78.87 20.25 -27.42
N ILE A 74 -78.83 19.25 -26.52
CA ILE A 74 -80.02 18.73 -25.80
C ILE A 74 -80.70 19.82 -24.94
N THR A 75 -79.91 20.71 -24.31
CA THR A 75 -80.45 21.81 -23.48
C THR A 75 -80.94 23.03 -24.26
N LYS A 76 -80.71 23.09 -25.58
CA LYS A 76 -81.18 24.18 -26.45
C LYS A 76 -82.47 23.85 -27.23
N ALA A 77 -83.23 22.88 -26.72
CA ALA A 77 -84.61 22.51 -27.08
C ALA A 77 -84.80 21.57 -28.30
N THR A 78 -86.09 21.25 -28.54
CA THR A 78 -86.69 20.39 -29.58
C THR A 78 -86.45 18.85 -29.45
N PRO A 79 -87.32 18.00 -30.08
CA PRO A 79 -87.96 16.88 -29.37
C PRO A 79 -87.24 15.53 -29.48
N LYS A 80 -87.84 14.49 -28.86
CA LYS A 80 -87.34 13.10 -28.74
C LYS A 80 -86.68 12.53 -30.01
N GLY A 81 -87.15 12.87 -31.22
CA GLY A 81 -86.56 12.43 -32.49
C GLY A 81 -85.15 13.00 -32.80
N HIS A 82 -84.84 14.24 -32.40
CA HIS A 82 -83.55 14.88 -32.70
C HIS A 82 -82.39 14.30 -31.87
N VAL A 83 -82.69 13.77 -30.68
CA VAL A 83 -81.70 13.00 -29.90
C VAL A 83 -81.30 11.71 -30.63
N TYR A 84 -82.25 11.07 -31.33
CA TYR A 84 -81.96 9.86 -32.12
C TYR A 84 -81.14 10.14 -33.39
N SER A 85 -81.33 11.28 -34.08
CA SER A 85 -80.49 11.65 -35.23
C SER A 85 -79.06 12.04 -34.80
N LEU A 86 -78.89 12.77 -33.69
CA LEU A 86 -77.58 13.04 -33.10
C LEU A 86 -76.86 11.72 -32.71
N LEU A 87 -77.57 10.78 -32.09
CA LEU A 87 -77.03 9.46 -31.72
C LEU A 87 -76.76 8.54 -32.93
N GLN A 88 -77.51 8.66 -34.04
CA GLN A 88 -77.29 7.87 -35.26
C GLN A 88 -75.85 7.98 -35.78
N SER A 89 -75.25 9.17 -35.67
CA SER A 89 -73.85 9.45 -36.06
C SER A 89 -72.80 8.65 -35.28
N ARG A 90 -73.14 8.09 -34.11
CA ARG A 90 -72.20 7.45 -33.19
C ARG A 90 -72.69 6.06 -32.76
N LYS A 91 -72.39 5.06 -33.58
CA LYS A 91 -72.68 3.62 -33.38
C LYS A 91 -72.58 3.14 -31.92
N ASN A 92 -71.53 3.55 -31.21
CA ASN A 92 -71.26 3.15 -29.83
C ASN A 92 -72.29 3.72 -28.82
N LEU A 93 -72.69 4.99 -28.98
CA LEU A 93 -73.71 5.62 -28.13
C LEU A 93 -75.10 5.12 -28.53
N ARG A 94 -75.34 4.93 -29.84
CA ARG A 94 -76.58 4.34 -30.39
C ARG A 94 -76.89 2.97 -29.80
N LEU A 95 -75.88 2.09 -29.69
CA LEU A 95 -76.01 0.77 -29.06
C LEU A 95 -76.24 0.87 -27.53
N LYS A 96 -75.55 1.78 -26.85
CA LYS A 96 -75.64 1.96 -25.38
C LYS A 96 -76.99 2.52 -24.91
N TYR A 97 -77.69 3.27 -25.77
CA TYR A 97 -78.87 4.06 -25.42
C TYR A 97 -80.14 3.72 -26.22
N HIS A 98 -80.12 2.64 -27.01
CA HIS A 98 -81.29 2.20 -27.77
C HIS A 98 -82.49 1.91 -26.83
N GLY A 99 -83.66 2.48 -27.13
CA GLY A 99 -84.89 2.27 -26.37
C GLY A 99 -84.97 2.98 -25.00
N ARG A 100 -83.96 3.76 -24.59
CA ARG A 100 -84.02 4.54 -23.34
C ARG A 100 -84.69 5.90 -23.54
N GLU A 101 -85.26 6.43 -22.45
CA GLU A 101 -85.84 7.76 -22.40
C GLU A 101 -84.80 8.88 -22.48
N THR A 102 -85.18 10.02 -23.03
CA THR A 102 -84.27 11.15 -23.29
C THR A 102 -83.62 11.74 -22.04
N GLN A 103 -84.30 11.74 -20.89
CA GLN A 103 -83.70 12.15 -19.61
C GLN A 103 -82.63 11.16 -19.15
N HIS A 104 -82.92 9.85 -19.11
CA HIS A 104 -81.91 8.84 -18.79
C HIS A 104 -80.69 8.88 -19.72
N ILE A 105 -80.89 9.19 -21.02
CA ILE A 105 -79.78 9.38 -21.97
C ILE A 105 -78.94 10.61 -21.60
N TYR A 106 -79.58 11.74 -21.27
CA TYR A 106 -78.92 12.96 -20.81
C TYR A 106 -78.10 12.72 -19.52
N ASP A 107 -78.72 12.12 -18.50
CA ASP A 107 -78.09 11.86 -17.20
C ASP A 107 -76.90 10.91 -17.33
N SER A 108 -77.03 9.83 -18.11
CA SER A 108 -75.94 8.88 -18.32
C SER A 108 -74.77 9.46 -19.13
N ILE A 109 -75.05 10.37 -20.07
CA ILE A 109 -74.01 11.16 -20.76
C ILE A 109 -73.35 12.17 -19.82
N TYR A 110 -74.13 12.81 -18.95
CA TYR A 110 -73.62 13.76 -17.95
C TYR A 110 -72.72 13.06 -16.93
N GLU A 111 -73.13 11.89 -16.43
CA GLU A 111 -72.32 11.00 -15.60
C GLU A 111 -71.02 10.57 -16.30
N GLU A 112 -71.07 10.12 -17.55
CA GLU A 112 -69.86 9.68 -18.26
C GLU A 112 -68.88 10.85 -18.47
N ASN A 113 -69.40 12.04 -18.76
CA ASN A 113 -68.63 13.28 -18.85
C ASN A 113 -68.02 13.66 -17.49
N HIS A 114 -68.78 13.56 -16.39
CA HIS A 114 -68.30 13.78 -15.03
C HIS A 114 -67.18 12.80 -14.66
N ARG A 115 -67.38 11.49 -14.87
CA ARG A 115 -66.37 10.45 -14.64
C ARG A 115 -65.09 10.71 -15.44
N LYS A 116 -65.19 11.06 -16.74
CA LYS A 116 -64.05 11.42 -17.61
C LYS A 116 -63.36 12.72 -17.15
N ARG A 117 -64.10 13.70 -16.64
CA ARG A 117 -63.56 14.94 -16.07
C ARG A 117 -62.76 14.66 -14.79
N CYS A 118 -63.29 13.87 -13.86
CA CYS A 118 -62.59 13.47 -12.65
C CYS A 118 -61.32 12.65 -12.93
N GLN A 119 -61.31 11.78 -13.94
CA GLN A 119 -60.09 11.10 -14.41
C GLN A 119 -59.05 12.10 -14.96
N LEU A 120 -59.48 13.05 -15.78
CA LEU A 120 -58.60 14.09 -16.34
C LEU A 120 -58.00 15.01 -15.26
N ASP A 121 -58.78 15.36 -14.23
CA ASP A 121 -58.31 16.19 -13.12
C ASP A 121 -57.40 15.43 -12.13
N LYS A 122 -57.62 14.11 -11.92
CA LYS A 122 -56.64 13.22 -11.25
C LYS A 122 -55.29 13.22 -11.99
N LEU A 123 -55.28 12.99 -13.30
CA LEU A 123 -54.06 12.99 -14.12
C LEU A 123 -53.35 14.37 -14.13
N ARG A 124 -54.10 15.47 -14.04
CA ARG A 124 -53.55 16.83 -13.88
C ARG A 124 -52.88 17.02 -12.52
N TYR A 125 -53.50 16.54 -11.44
CA TYR A 125 -52.93 16.59 -10.10
C TYR A 125 -51.64 15.75 -10.00
N GLU A 126 -51.66 14.52 -10.51
CA GLU A 126 -50.47 13.65 -10.57
C GLU A 126 -49.34 14.28 -11.37
N LYS A 127 -49.63 14.89 -12.54
CA LYS A 127 -48.64 15.66 -13.29
C LYS A 127 -48.06 16.80 -12.46
N LYS A 128 -48.89 17.58 -11.75
CA LYS A 128 -48.42 18.70 -10.90
C LYS A 128 -47.56 18.20 -9.73
N ARG A 129 -47.95 17.10 -9.07
CA ARG A 129 -47.20 16.45 -8.00
C ARG A 129 -45.85 15.92 -8.50
N LYS A 130 -45.80 15.20 -9.62
CA LYS A 130 -44.56 14.68 -10.20
C LYS A 130 -43.65 15.79 -10.74
N MET A 131 -44.20 16.92 -11.17
CA MET A 131 -43.43 18.09 -11.57
C MET A 131 -42.77 18.78 -10.38
N LYS A 132 -43.46 18.87 -9.23
CA LYS A 132 -42.86 19.31 -7.95
C LYS A 132 -41.68 18.40 -7.54
N GLN A 133 -41.90 17.09 -7.49
CA GLN A 133 -40.85 16.10 -7.19
C GLN A 133 -39.64 16.19 -8.13
N CYS A 134 -39.84 16.55 -9.41
CA CYS A 134 -38.75 16.77 -10.35
C CYS A 134 -37.95 18.07 -10.09
N PHE A 135 -38.55 19.10 -9.49
CA PHE A 135 -37.83 20.30 -9.06
C PHE A 135 -37.11 20.08 -7.73
N GLU A 136 -37.76 19.39 -6.78
CA GLU A 136 -37.15 18.96 -5.50
C GLU A 136 -35.84 18.19 -5.75
N LEU A 137 -35.90 17.14 -6.59
CA LEU A 137 -34.72 16.36 -7.03
C LEU A 137 -33.70 17.14 -7.87
N GLN A 138 -34.06 18.30 -8.44
CA GLN A 138 -33.12 19.18 -9.16
C GLN A 138 -32.37 20.11 -8.21
N VAL A 139 -33.04 20.56 -7.13
CA VAL A 139 -32.41 21.33 -6.04
C VAL A 139 -31.43 20.43 -5.28
N GLU A 140 -31.86 19.25 -4.84
CA GLU A 140 -30.98 18.25 -4.20
C GLU A 140 -29.74 17.92 -5.07
N HIS A 141 -29.93 17.75 -6.39
CA HIS A 141 -28.83 17.49 -7.33
C HIS A 141 -27.88 18.69 -7.46
N ALA A 142 -28.39 19.92 -7.38
CA ALA A 142 -27.58 21.14 -7.41
C ALA A 142 -26.80 21.35 -6.11
N GLU A 143 -27.43 21.13 -4.95
CA GLU A 143 -26.82 21.18 -3.62
C GLU A 143 -25.68 20.15 -3.50
N LEU A 144 -25.94 18.88 -3.85
CA LEU A 144 -24.91 17.85 -3.92
C LEU A 144 -23.79 18.21 -4.91
N CYS A 145 -24.09 18.87 -6.03
CA CYS A 145 -23.07 19.37 -6.96
C CYS A 145 -22.32 20.61 -6.47
N ASN A 146 -22.75 21.28 -5.40
CA ASN A 146 -22.02 22.37 -4.75
C ASN A 146 -21.16 21.83 -3.60
N ILE A 147 -21.70 20.94 -2.76
CA ILE A 147 -20.94 20.19 -1.75
C ILE A 147 -19.76 19.46 -2.41
N TYR A 148 -19.97 18.76 -3.54
CA TYR A 148 -18.87 18.12 -4.30
C TYR A 148 -17.90 19.08 -5.03
N LYS A 149 -18.14 20.40 -5.02
CA LYS A 149 -17.13 21.42 -5.39
C LYS A 149 -16.42 21.91 -4.14
N GLU A 150 -17.15 22.22 -3.07
CA GLU A 150 -16.59 22.64 -1.79
C GLU A 150 -15.59 21.60 -1.25
N GLU A 151 -15.93 20.30 -1.27
CA GLU A 151 -15.01 19.17 -0.99
C GLU A 151 -13.77 19.10 -1.93
N LYS A 152 -13.84 19.71 -3.12
CA LYS A 152 -12.75 19.76 -4.12
C LYS A 152 -11.99 21.09 -4.14
N ASP A 153 -12.52 22.13 -3.50
CA ASP A 153 -11.94 23.45 -3.38
C ASP A 153 -11.32 23.66 -1.98
N GLU A 154 -11.64 22.79 -1.00
CA GLU A 154 -10.92 22.59 0.27
C GLU A 154 -9.43 22.12 0.25
N PRO A 155 -8.78 21.62 -0.83
CA PRO A 155 -7.44 21.00 -0.76
C PRO A 155 -6.25 21.81 -0.22
N TRP A 156 -6.42 23.09 0.17
CA TRP A 156 -5.30 24.01 0.42
C TRP A 156 -5.17 24.52 1.86
N THR A 157 -6.16 24.31 2.74
CA THR A 157 -6.10 24.75 4.14
C THR A 157 -5.34 23.77 5.03
N LEU A 158 -5.67 22.48 4.94
CA LEU A 158 -5.05 21.40 5.71
C LEU A 158 -3.57 21.21 5.31
N ASP A 159 -3.25 21.37 4.02
CA ASP A 159 -1.89 21.20 3.50
C ASP A 159 -0.90 22.20 4.11
N ARG A 160 -1.29 23.47 4.36
CA ARG A 160 -0.42 24.43 5.07
C ARG A 160 -0.01 23.96 6.47
N ALA A 161 -0.85 23.20 7.17
CA ALA A 161 -0.48 22.62 8.46
C ALA A 161 0.50 21.44 8.27
N GLN A 162 0.27 20.59 7.26
CA GLN A 162 1.14 19.45 6.95
C GLN A 162 2.52 19.91 6.44
N GLN A 163 2.60 20.88 5.54
CA GLN A 163 3.84 21.52 5.08
C GLN A 163 4.64 22.16 6.24
N ARG A 164 3.97 22.81 7.20
CA ARG A 164 4.61 23.33 8.43
C ARG A 164 5.17 22.21 9.32
N LEU A 165 4.54 21.04 9.32
CA LEU A 165 4.99 19.87 10.09
C LEU A 165 6.18 19.18 9.37
N VAL A 166 6.10 19.00 8.05
CA VAL A 166 7.17 18.46 7.20
C VAL A 166 8.43 19.33 7.25
N SER A 167 8.31 20.66 7.13
CA SER A 167 9.46 21.57 7.22
C SER A 167 10.08 21.62 8.62
N ARG A 168 9.28 21.51 9.69
CA ARG A 168 9.80 21.32 11.07
C ARG A 168 10.56 19.99 11.20
N TYR A 169 10.03 18.91 10.64
CA TYR A 169 10.64 17.57 10.65
C TYR A 169 11.95 17.52 9.84
N GLN A 170 11.98 18.10 8.64
CA GLN A 170 13.21 18.27 7.85
C GLN A 170 14.27 19.06 8.63
N LYS A 171 13.87 20.15 9.31
CA LYS A 171 14.77 20.95 10.16
C LYS A 171 15.28 20.19 11.39
N SER A 172 14.51 19.25 11.95
CA SER A 172 15.00 18.38 13.04
C SER A 172 15.95 17.28 12.53
N ILE A 173 15.69 16.67 11.37
CA ILE A 173 16.62 15.73 10.71
C ILE A 173 17.96 16.43 10.40
N ALA A 174 17.92 17.63 9.79
CA ALA A 174 19.14 18.38 9.48
C ALA A 174 19.99 18.66 10.73
N ARG A 175 19.33 19.05 11.85
CA ARG A 175 19.99 19.21 13.15
C ARG A 175 20.56 17.90 13.70
N GLN A 176 19.82 16.79 13.62
CA GLN A 176 20.30 15.49 14.09
C GLN A 176 21.52 15.00 13.28
N ASN A 177 21.51 15.20 11.96
CA ASN A 177 22.61 14.82 11.08
C ASN A 177 23.84 15.70 11.30
N ALA A 178 23.66 17.01 11.51
CA ALA A 178 24.75 17.90 11.91
C ALA A 178 25.34 17.48 13.27
N ALA A 179 24.51 17.19 14.28
CA ALA A 179 24.98 16.71 15.58
C ALA A 179 25.74 15.37 15.49
N LYS A 180 25.28 14.44 14.64
CA LYS A 180 26.00 13.18 14.35
C LYS A 180 27.36 13.43 13.71
N ALA A 181 27.43 14.32 12.72
CA ALA A 181 28.70 14.69 12.06
C ALA A 181 29.68 15.35 13.04
N ILE A 182 29.20 16.28 13.87
CA ILE A 182 29.98 16.94 14.92
C ILE A 182 30.51 15.91 15.93
N ASN A 183 29.67 14.98 16.38
CA ASN A 183 30.10 13.92 17.31
C ASN A 183 31.17 13.02 16.67
N LEU A 184 31.01 12.62 15.39
CA LEU A 184 32.02 11.87 14.65
C LEU A 184 33.36 12.62 14.56
N THR A 185 33.34 13.94 14.28
CA THR A 185 34.58 14.74 14.29
C THR A 185 35.22 14.82 15.68
N TYR A 186 34.45 14.93 16.76
CA TYR A 186 35.00 14.87 18.12
C TYR A 186 35.57 13.49 18.47
N THR A 187 34.95 12.40 18.05
CA THR A 187 35.53 11.06 18.26
C THR A 187 36.85 10.88 17.50
N TYR A 188 36.98 11.42 16.29
CA TYR A 188 38.26 11.40 15.57
C TYR A 188 39.34 12.26 16.24
N ILE A 189 38.98 13.45 16.75
CA ILE A 189 39.92 14.30 17.51
C ILE A 189 40.38 13.57 18.78
N LEU A 190 39.48 12.90 19.51
CA LEU A 190 39.83 12.10 20.69
C LEU A 190 40.69 10.88 20.35
N GLU A 191 40.45 10.21 19.21
CA GLU A 191 41.33 9.12 18.73
C GLU A 191 42.73 9.59 18.35
N ILE A 192 42.87 10.80 17.80
CA ILE A 192 44.16 11.42 17.47
C ILE A 192 44.89 11.78 18.77
N LEU A 193 44.26 12.58 19.65
CA LEU A 193 44.85 12.97 20.94
C LEU A 193 45.25 11.76 21.81
N ARG A 194 44.52 10.65 21.74
CA ARG A 194 44.88 9.40 22.43
C ARG A 194 46.11 8.71 21.84
N LYS A 195 46.33 8.79 20.52
CA LYS A 195 47.56 8.28 19.88
C LYS A 195 48.75 9.18 20.21
N ASP A 196 48.54 10.49 20.17
CA ASP A 196 49.57 11.48 20.49
C ASP A 196 50.02 11.35 21.96
N ALA A 197 49.08 11.14 22.88
CA ALA A 197 49.39 10.85 24.29
C ALA A 197 50.29 9.61 24.44
N VAL A 198 49.92 8.47 23.83
CA VAL A 198 50.72 7.23 23.87
C VAL A 198 52.10 7.44 23.21
N TYR A 199 52.18 8.20 22.11
CA TYR A 199 53.45 8.55 21.49
C TYR A 199 54.34 9.37 22.46
N HIS A 200 53.79 10.39 23.11
CA HIS A 200 54.50 11.19 24.10
C HIS A 200 54.94 10.38 25.33
N GLU A 201 54.12 9.43 25.82
CA GLU A 201 54.51 8.49 26.87
C GLU A 201 55.72 7.65 26.45
N THR A 202 55.68 7.01 25.26
CA THR A 202 56.83 6.20 24.78
C THR A 202 58.09 7.05 24.54
N LEU A 203 57.95 8.32 24.13
CA LEU A 203 59.06 9.24 23.97
C LEU A 203 59.67 9.60 25.34
N LEU A 204 58.84 9.91 26.36
CA LEU A 204 59.29 10.19 27.72
C LEU A 204 59.97 8.98 28.38
N ASP A 205 59.49 7.77 28.14
CA ASP A 205 60.14 6.54 28.60
C ASP A 205 61.50 6.35 27.92
N SER A 206 61.59 6.53 26.60
CA SER A 206 62.87 6.45 25.88
C SER A 206 63.87 7.52 26.39
N LEU A 207 63.39 8.72 26.71
CA LEU A 207 64.21 9.79 27.28
C LEU A 207 64.69 9.47 28.70
N ASN A 208 63.87 8.81 29.52
CA ASN A 208 64.27 8.32 30.84
C ASN A 208 65.28 7.15 30.77
N GLN A 209 65.12 6.24 29.81
CA GLN A 209 66.10 5.18 29.55
C GLN A 209 67.43 5.76 29.05
N ASN A 210 67.39 6.77 28.17
CA ASN A 210 68.57 7.50 27.73
C ASN A 210 69.24 8.26 28.88
N ARG A 211 68.47 9.00 29.69
CA ARG A 211 68.98 9.71 30.89
C ARG A 211 69.68 8.77 31.86
N THR A 212 69.04 7.67 32.24
CA THR A 212 69.64 6.70 33.16
C THR A 212 70.86 5.98 32.58
N SER A 213 70.91 5.79 31.26
CA SER A 213 72.08 5.24 30.56
C SER A 213 73.23 6.24 30.49
N GLN A 214 72.96 7.51 30.18
CA GLN A 214 73.95 8.60 30.21
C GLN A 214 74.52 8.79 31.62
N CYS A 215 73.71 8.78 32.68
CA CYS A 215 74.19 8.83 34.06
C CYS A 215 75.13 7.66 34.41
N LYS A 216 74.83 6.44 33.94
CA LYS A 216 75.71 5.26 34.12
C LYS A 216 77.03 5.42 33.36
N VAL A 217 77.02 5.99 32.15
CA VAL A 217 78.25 6.26 31.38
C VAL A 217 79.08 7.33 32.07
N ILE A 218 78.49 8.48 32.42
CA ILE A 218 79.17 9.57 33.13
C ILE A 218 79.82 9.06 34.41
N LEU A 219 79.08 8.33 35.26
CA LEU A 219 79.62 7.76 36.51
C LEU A 219 80.82 6.83 36.25
N ARG A 220 80.76 5.96 35.23
CA ARG A 220 81.89 5.11 34.83
C ARG A 220 83.08 5.93 34.32
N THR A 221 82.84 6.96 33.51
CA THR A 221 83.89 7.86 33.01
C THR A 221 84.53 8.65 34.15
N THR A 222 83.77 9.09 35.15
CA THR A 222 84.31 9.74 36.36
C THR A 222 85.18 8.78 37.16
N ILE A 223 84.75 7.53 37.40
CA ILE A 223 85.53 6.53 38.12
C ILE A 223 86.83 6.19 37.35
N MET A 224 86.76 5.97 36.03
CA MET A 224 87.95 5.73 35.21
C MET A 224 88.88 6.95 35.17
N GLY A 225 88.34 8.17 35.18
CA GLY A 225 89.11 9.41 35.28
C GLY A 225 89.81 9.55 36.64
N GLN A 226 89.13 9.22 37.73
CA GLN A 226 89.70 9.19 39.08
C GLN A 226 90.86 8.19 39.16
N LEU A 227 90.66 6.95 38.71
CA LEU A 227 91.72 5.93 38.65
C LEU A 227 92.91 6.40 37.79
N ALA A 228 92.67 7.01 36.63
CA ALA A 228 93.75 7.55 35.80
C ALA A 228 94.48 8.74 36.46
N THR A 229 93.79 9.57 37.24
CA THR A 229 94.46 10.62 38.05
C THR A 229 95.23 10.05 39.24
N GLU A 230 94.78 8.95 39.84
CA GLU A 230 95.52 8.23 40.88
C GLU A 230 96.79 7.60 40.29
N GLU A 231 96.69 6.85 39.19
CA GLU A 231 97.84 6.27 38.49
C GLU A 231 98.87 7.32 38.05
N THR A 232 98.43 8.45 37.49
CA THR A 232 99.34 9.52 37.06
C THR A 232 99.99 10.27 38.22
N ASN A 233 99.28 10.52 39.33
CA ASN A 233 99.87 11.02 40.58
C ASN A 233 100.92 10.04 41.14
N ASP A 234 100.61 8.74 41.13
CA ASP A 234 101.49 7.69 41.64
C ASP A 234 102.76 7.54 40.77
N ILE A 235 102.62 7.74 39.45
CA ILE A 235 103.74 7.87 38.50
C ILE A 235 104.54 9.16 38.76
N GLU A 236 103.91 10.30 38.99
CA GLU A 236 104.60 11.56 39.28
C GLU A 236 105.40 11.48 40.59
N LEU A 237 104.86 10.83 41.63
CA LEU A 237 105.56 10.57 42.90
C LEU A 237 106.77 9.63 42.71
N LYS A 238 106.64 8.61 41.85
CA LYS A 238 107.78 7.74 41.46
C LYS A 238 108.84 8.54 40.71
N TYR A 239 108.46 9.39 39.75
CA TYR A 239 109.39 10.28 39.05
C TYR A 239 110.06 11.29 39.97
N LYS A 240 109.35 11.92 40.92
CA LYS A 240 109.93 12.83 41.93
C LYS A 240 110.97 12.12 42.79
N ARG A 241 110.70 10.90 43.25
CA ARG A 241 111.65 10.07 44.02
C ARG A 241 112.88 9.68 43.18
N ILE A 242 112.68 9.25 41.93
CA ILE A 242 113.78 8.93 41.01
C ILE A 242 114.62 10.18 40.71
N ALA A 243 113.98 11.34 40.46
CA ALA A 243 114.67 12.60 40.20
C ALA A 243 115.47 13.09 41.41
N GLN A 244 114.95 12.94 42.64
CA GLN A 244 115.72 13.21 43.87
C GLN A 244 116.93 12.29 43.99
N ASN A 245 116.76 10.98 43.79
CA ASN A 245 117.87 10.02 43.83
C ASN A 245 118.91 10.31 42.73
N VAL A 246 118.47 10.64 41.52
CA VAL A 246 119.36 11.00 40.40
C VAL A 246 120.05 12.33 40.67
N TRP A 247 119.38 13.32 41.26
CA TRP A 247 120.00 14.60 41.63
C TRP A 247 121.07 14.42 42.72
N SER A 248 120.82 13.62 43.75
CA SER A 248 121.83 13.28 44.76
C SER A 248 123.04 12.58 44.12
N ASN A 249 122.81 11.54 43.31
CA ASN A 249 123.87 10.86 42.55
C ASN A 249 124.61 11.80 41.57
N MET A 250 123.91 12.75 40.94
CA MET A 250 124.50 13.76 40.07
C MET A 250 125.35 14.75 40.85
N LYS A 251 124.92 15.16 42.05
CA LYS A 251 125.68 16.06 42.92
C LYS A 251 126.89 15.39 43.53
N GLU A 252 126.79 14.12 43.92
CA GLU A 252 127.96 13.30 44.30
C GLU A 252 128.94 13.16 43.12
N ARG A 253 128.44 12.90 41.91
CA ARG A 253 129.26 12.91 40.68
C ARG A 253 129.81 14.28 40.34
N GLU A 254 129.10 15.37 40.63
CA GLU A 254 129.57 16.74 40.41
C GLU A 254 130.68 17.09 41.40
N HIS A 255 130.58 16.67 42.67
CA HIS A 255 131.67 16.78 43.62
C HIS A 255 132.90 15.96 43.20
N MET A 256 132.72 14.72 42.72
CA MET A 256 133.82 13.93 42.15
C MET A 256 134.39 14.52 40.85
N LEU A 257 133.54 15.06 39.97
CA LEU A 257 133.97 15.68 38.71
C LEU A 257 134.56 17.07 38.91
N ALA A 258 134.22 17.79 39.98
CA ALA A 258 134.91 19.02 40.37
C ALA A 258 136.34 18.69 40.82
N PHE A 259 136.49 17.70 41.71
CA PHE A 259 137.80 17.18 42.14
C PHE A 259 138.66 16.66 40.98
N VAL A 260 138.05 16.05 39.94
CA VAL A 260 138.76 15.64 38.71
C VAL A 260 138.93 16.78 37.71
N ARG A 261 138.06 17.80 37.69
CA ARG A 261 138.22 18.98 36.83
C ARG A 261 139.28 19.93 37.34
N GLU A 262 139.46 20.05 38.66
CA GLU A 262 140.60 20.71 39.27
C GLU A 262 141.90 20.14 38.64
N GLN A 263 142.03 18.81 38.64
CA GLN A 263 143.12 18.04 38.00
C GLN A 263 143.17 18.10 36.45
N VAL A 264 142.24 18.77 35.77
CA VAL A 264 142.13 18.81 34.29
C VAL A 264 142.04 20.23 33.71
N GLU A 265 141.61 21.23 34.49
CA GLU A 265 141.74 22.65 34.15
C GLU A 265 143.22 23.09 34.33
N ASP A 266 143.92 22.43 35.27
CA ASP A 266 145.38 22.27 35.34
C ASP A 266 146.02 21.72 34.05
N LEU A 267 145.23 21.14 33.12
CA LEU A 267 145.70 20.56 31.84
C LEU A 267 145.11 21.22 30.58
N TRP A 268 143.92 21.82 30.65
CA TRP A 268 143.18 22.37 29.49
C TRP A 268 143.33 23.88 29.29
N SER A 269 144.30 24.50 29.95
CA SER A 269 144.83 25.83 29.61
C SER A 269 145.59 25.81 28.24
N PHE A 270 144.98 25.13 27.22
CA PHE A 270 145.51 24.39 26.05
C PHE A 270 144.37 24.07 24.88
N ALA A 271 143.19 24.80 24.59
CA ALA A 271 141.67 24.47 24.25
C ALA A 271 140.73 24.18 22.87
N GLN A 272 139.42 24.69 22.61
CA GLN A 272 138.01 24.07 22.16
C GLN A 272 137.07 24.24 20.77
N SER A 273 135.68 23.93 20.64
CA SER A 273 134.73 23.75 19.36
C SER A 273 133.09 24.07 19.21
N LEU A 274 132.16 23.45 18.30
CA LEU A 274 130.80 23.98 17.64
C LEU A 274 129.40 23.11 17.28
N ILE A 275 128.26 23.61 16.56
CA ILE A 275 126.69 23.27 16.53
C ILE A 275 125.75 23.12 15.15
N ARG A 276 124.37 22.69 15.04
CA ARG A 276 123.34 22.48 13.81
C ARG A 276 121.68 22.35 13.96
N THR A 277 120.69 22.44 12.93
CA THR A 277 119.08 22.29 12.92
C THR A 277 118.11 22.18 11.58
N GLU A 278 116.76 21.69 11.49
CA GLU A 278 115.66 21.76 10.31
C GLU A 278 114.09 21.16 10.41
N ALA A 279 112.96 21.46 9.58
CA ALA A 279 111.57 20.71 9.27
C ALA A 279 110.26 21.34 8.45
N LYS A 280 109.17 20.64 7.80
CA LYS A 280 107.81 21.11 7.06
C LYS A 280 106.53 20.12 6.62
N ILE A 281 105.28 20.56 6.09
CA ILE A 281 104.10 19.97 5.14
C ILE A 281 102.56 19.53 5.64
N SER A 282 101.26 19.29 5.07
CA SER A 282 100.32 19.04 3.79
C SER A 282 98.65 19.18 3.82
N TYR A 283 97.71 18.76 2.81
CA TYR A 283 96.14 19.00 2.63
C TYR A 283 95.05 18.00 1.83
N LEU A 284 93.66 18.23 1.60
CA LEU A 284 92.45 17.28 1.12
C LEU A 284 91.06 17.75 0.30
N MET A 285 89.96 16.91 -0.08
CA MET A 285 88.60 17.11 -0.93
C MET A 285 87.34 16.02 -0.80
N LYS A 286 86.06 15.77 -1.39
CA LYS A 286 84.79 16.17 -2.30
C LYS A 286 83.53 15.06 -2.31
N VAL A 287 82.25 14.83 -2.94
CA VAL A 287 80.98 15.30 -3.82
C VAL A 287 79.89 14.09 -4.18
N ASN A 288 78.57 13.89 -4.73
CA ASN A 288 77.08 14.36 -5.05
C ASN A 288 76.09 13.19 -5.76
N GLU A 289 74.75 13.01 -6.24
CA GLU A 289 73.20 13.40 -6.41
C GLU A 289 72.26 12.26 -7.23
N GLU A 290 70.90 12.01 -7.65
CA GLU A 290 69.33 12.33 -7.69
C GLU A 290 68.34 11.12 -8.33
N LYS A 291 67.00 10.88 -8.77
CA LYS A 291 65.48 11.33 -9.12
C LYS A 291 64.44 10.09 -9.57
N LYS A 292 63.08 9.84 -10.00
CA LYS A 292 61.55 10.25 -10.28
C LYS A 292 60.49 8.99 -10.67
N ASP A 293 59.15 8.76 -11.12
CA ASP A 293 57.72 9.27 -11.61
C ASP A 293 56.39 8.23 -11.79
N ASP A 294 55.08 8.49 -12.33
CA ASP A 294 53.72 7.63 -12.43
C ASP A 294 52.59 7.81 -13.67
N ARG A 295 51.23 7.44 -14.01
CA ARG A 295 49.77 6.90 -13.60
C ARG A 295 48.78 6.22 -14.77
N LEU A 296 47.39 5.95 -15.06
CA LEU A 296 45.84 6.06 -14.73
C LEU A 296 44.70 5.12 -15.58
N ASN A 297 43.26 5.10 -15.52
CA ASN A 297 42.14 4.25 -16.34
C ASN A 297 40.46 4.43 -16.26
N PHE A 298 39.45 3.70 -16.99
CA PHE A 298 37.85 3.87 -17.11
C PHE A 298 36.72 2.71 -17.62
N PHE A 299 35.31 2.87 -17.86
CA PHE A 299 34.10 1.84 -18.12
C PHE A 299 32.60 2.13 -18.84
N VAL A 300 31.50 1.21 -19.05
CA VAL A 300 30.14 1.26 -19.94
C VAL A 300 28.73 0.37 -19.65
N TYR A 301 27.48 0.40 -20.35
CA TYR A 301 26.06 -0.34 -20.19
C TYR A 301 24.83 -0.46 -21.34
N SER A 302 23.61 -1.22 -21.28
CA SER A 302 22.35 -1.35 -22.26
C SER A 302 20.87 -2.10 -21.94
N GLN A 303 19.70 -2.14 -22.77
CA GLN A 303 18.20 -2.72 -22.59
C GLN A 303 17.13 -2.83 -23.86
N GLN A 304 15.77 -3.23 -24.09
CA GLN A 304 14.48 -4.05 -23.63
C GLN A 304 13.07 -4.08 -24.58
N SER A 305 11.93 -4.94 -24.50
CA SER A 305 10.59 -5.02 -25.41
C SER A 305 9.18 -5.86 -25.07
N GLU A 306 7.98 -5.90 -25.84
CA GLU A 306 6.55 -6.64 -25.65
C GLU A 306 5.35 -6.75 -26.82
N ALA A 307 4.20 -7.60 -26.83
CA ALA A 307 2.85 -7.62 -27.68
C ALA A 307 1.62 -8.75 -27.59
N ILE A 308 0.25 -8.61 -28.01
CA ILE A 308 -0.97 -9.66 -28.12
C ILE A 308 -2.49 -9.27 -28.73
N LEU A 309 -3.73 -9.99 -28.74
CA LEU A 309 -4.66 -10.88 -29.68
C LEU A 309 -6.32 -10.67 -29.75
N THR A 310 -7.24 -11.47 -30.47
CA THR A 310 -8.83 -11.41 -30.78
C THR A 310 -9.63 -12.73 -31.34
N THR A 311 -10.95 -13.07 -31.77
CA THR A 311 -12.54 -12.86 -31.78
C THR A 311 -13.40 -13.85 -32.77
N GLU A 312 -14.76 -14.16 -33.09
CA GLU A 312 -16.29 -14.19 -32.68
C GLU A 312 -17.37 -14.97 -33.68
N VAL A 313 -18.75 -15.24 -33.45
CA VAL A 313 -19.85 -16.10 -34.27
C VAL A 313 -21.46 -15.73 -34.19
N ILE A 314 -22.71 -16.27 -34.61
CA ILE A 314 -23.62 -17.52 -35.01
C ILE A 314 -25.03 -17.34 -35.86
N ARG A 315 -26.09 -18.29 -36.01
CA ARG A 315 -27.43 -18.29 -36.86
C ARG A 315 -28.74 -19.25 -36.55
N ALA A 316 -30.03 -19.10 -37.11
CA ALA A 316 -31.32 -20.04 -37.17
C ALA A 316 -32.66 -19.49 -37.95
N GLY A 317 -33.96 -19.98 -38.25
CA GLY A 317 -34.88 -21.24 -38.40
C GLY A 317 -36.54 -21.10 -38.40
N ILE A 318 -37.50 -21.81 -39.16
CA ILE A 318 -39.09 -21.79 -39.14
C ILE A 318 -40.05 -22.75 -40.07
N THR A 319 -41.42 -23.08 -39.82
CA THR A 319 -42.47 -23.92 -40.68
C THR A 319 -44.11 -23.93 -40.42
N SER A 320 -45.05 -24.53 -41.30
CA SER A 320 -46.46 -25.25 -41.15
C SER A 320 -47.99 -24.74 -41.53
N ASN A 321 -49.05 -25.58 -41.95
CA ASN A 321 -50.61 -25.35 -42.12
C ASN A 321 -51.65 -26.54 -42.59
N GLU A 322 -53.06 -26.43 -42.57
CA GLU A 322 -54.21 -26.89 -43.57
C GLU A 322 -55.59 -27.77 -43.32
N ALA A 323 -56.77 -27.57 -44.08
CA ALA A 323 -57.99 -28.45 -44.59
C ALA A 323 -59.52 -28.67 -43.99
N LEU A 324 -60.66 -28.95 -44.80
CA LEU A 324 -62.13 -29.39 -44.44
C LEU A 324 -63.31 -29.71 -45.55
N GLU A 325 -64.56 -30.33 -45.33
CA GLU A 325 -65.79 -30.54 -46.31
C GLU A 325 -67.24 -31.26 -45.92
N LYS A 326 -68.40 -31.17 -46.73
CA LYS A 326 -69.75 -31.94 -47.07
C LYS A 326 -71.12 -32.24 -46.23
N GLN A 327 -72.41 -32.36 -46.83
CA GLN A 327 -73.76 -33.08 -46.40
C GLN A 327 -75.21 -32.83 -47.15
N ILE A 328 -76.36 -33.68 -47.10
CA ILE A 328 -77.79 -33.50 -47.76
C ILE A 328 -79.13 -34.47 -47.51
N ARG A 329 -80.45 -34.08 -47.81
CA ARG A 329 -81.78 -34.80 -48.35
C ARG A 329 -83.09 -35.38 -47.58
N SER A 330 -84.42 -35.22 -48.02
CA SER A 330 -85.68 -36.20 -48.10
C SER A 330 -87.23 -35.68 -48.16
N LEU A 331 -88.37 -36.48 -48.46
CA LEU A 331 -89.84 -36.06 -48.84
C LEU A 331 -91.30 -36.75 -48.44
N GLU A 332 -92.20 -37.42 -49.29
CA GLU A 332 -93.77 -37.28 -49.54
C GLU A 332 -95.06 -38.16 -48.97
N GLU A 333 -96.23 -38.46 -49.72
CA GLU A 333 -97.70 -38.95 -49.47
C GLU A 333 -98.60 -38.19 -48.44
N ILE A 334 -97.96 -37.57 -47.47
CA ILE A 334 -98.53 -37.31 -46.13
C ILE A 334 -99.60 -36.20 -46.03
N PHE A 335 -99.73 -35.33 -47.04
CA PHE A 335 -100.46 -34.04 -46.91
C PHE A 335 -101.99 -34.14 -46.71
N GLY A 336 -102.65 -35.17 -47.23
CA GLY A 336 -104.12 -35.23 -47.24
C GLY A 336 -104.78 -35.23 -45.86
N ARG A 337 -104.18 -35.91 -44.88
CA ARG A 337 -104.78 -36.10 -43.53
C ARG A 337 -104.83 -34.81 -42.69
N ILE A 338 -103.99 -33.82 -43.02
CA ILE A 338 -103.79 -32.60 -42.21
C ILE A 338 -104.92 -31.57 -42.46
N LYS A 339 -105.63 -31.66 -43.60
CA LYS A 339 -106.69 -30.71 -43.96
C LYS A 339 -107.90 -30.79 -43.02
N ASN A 340 -108.39 -32.00 -42.76
CA ASN A 340 -109.66 -32.21 -42.08
C ASN A 340 -109.59 -31.89 -40.58
N SER A 341 -108.42 -32.08 -39.95
CA SER A 341 -108.23 -31.86 -38.51
C SER A 341 -108.11 -30.39 -38.10
N LEU A 342 -107.84 -29.48 -39.03
CA LEU A 342 -107.68 -28.04 -38.76
C LEU A 342 -108.95 -27.22 -39.06
N LEU A 343 -110.04 -27.85 -39.52
CA LEU A 343 -111.29 -27.19 -39.96
C LEU A 343 -111.04 -26.12 -41.04
N VAL A 344 -110.26 -26.48 -42.06
CA VAL A 344 -109.81 -25.59 -43.14
C VAL A 344 -110.43 -26.00 -44.49
N HIS A 345 -111.00 -25.04 -45.21
CA HIS A 345 -111.81 -25.32 -46.39
C HIS A 345 -110.98 -25.71 -47.63
N SER A 346 -109.75 -25.22 -47.77
CA SER A 346 -108.86 -25.50 -48.91
C SER A 346 -107.45 -25.94 -48.51
N TYR A 347 -106.76 -26.69 -49.38
CA TYR A 347 -105.33 -27.00 -49.17
C TYR A 347 -104.45 -25.74 -49.18
N GLN A 348 -104.85 -24.70 -49.90
CA GLN A 348 -104.07 -23.46 -50.02
C GLN A 348 -104.19 -22.59 -48.76
N GLU A 349 -105.36 -22.53 -48.12
CA GLU A 349 -105.52 -21.93 -46.80
C GLU A 349 -104.74 -22.71 -45.73
N LEU A 350 -104.70 -24.05 -45.83
CA LEU A 350 -103.87 -24.88 -44.95
C LEU A 350 -102.38 -24.58 -45.14
N LEU A 351 -101.92 -24.48 -46.39
CA LEU A 351 -100.53 -24.12 -46.69
C LEU A 351 -100.20 -22.72 -46.16
N LEU A 352 -101.08 -21.72 -46.31
CA LEU A 352 -100.87 -20.37 -45.78
C LEU A 352 -100.82 -20.34 -44.25
N ARG A 353 -101.71 -21.08 -43.56
CA ARG A 353 -101.67 -21.20 -42.08
C ARG A 353 -100.41 -21.92 -41.61
N LEU A 354 -100.00 -23.01 -42.27
CA LEU A 354 -98.75 -23.71 -41.98
C LEU A 354 -97.51 -22.87 -42.30
N GLU A 355 -97.55 -22.06 -43.36
CA GLU A 355 -96.46 -21.17 -43.75
C GLU A 355 -96.29 -20.03 -42.73
N GLU A 356 -97.38 -19.42 -42.24
CA GLU A 356 -97.28 -18.42 -41.18
C GLU A 356 -96.91 -19.04 -39.82
N GLN A 357 -97.39 -20.24 -39.48
CA GLN A 357 -96.88 -20.97 -38.33
C GLN A 357 -95.39 -21.30 -38.46
N MET A 358 -94.92 -21.67 -39.66
CA MET A 358 -93.49 -21.88 -39.95
C MET A 358 -92.69 -20.58 -39.88
N LYS A 359 -93.22 -19.44 -40.35
CA LYS A 359 -92.62 -18.09 -40.21
C LYS A 359 -92.53 -17.66 -38.75
N GLN A 360 -93.56 -17.93 -37.95
CA GLN A 360 -93.56 -17.64 -36.51
C GLN A 360 -92.58 -18.56 -35.77
N ARG A 361 -92.57 -19.85 -36.10
CA ARG A 361 -91.61 -20.83 -35.57
C ARG A 361 -90.17 -20.48 -35.93
N THR A 362 -89.87 -20.08 -37.17
CA THR A 362 -88.51 -19.65 -37.55
C THR A 362 -88.13 -18.34 -36.89
N ARG A 363 -89.01 -17.32 -36.81
CA ARG A 363 -88.75 -16.08 -36.05
C ARG A 363 -88.42 -16.36 -34.59
N LEU A 364 -89.20 -17.21 -33.91
CA LEU A 364 -88.96 -17.59 -32.51
C LEU A 364 -87.69 -18.44 -32.34
N LEU A 365 -87.42 -19.38 -33.25
CA LEU A 365 -86.24 -20.23 -33.20
C LEU A 365 -84.96 -19.46 -33.57
N GLU A 366 -85.04 -18.46 -34.46
CA GLU A 366 -83.99 -17.46 -34.65
C GLU A 366 -83.75 -16.62 -33.41
N GLN A 367 -84.81 -16.10 -32.76
CA GLN A 367 -84.67 -15.32 -31.53
C GLN A 367 -84.04 -16.15 -30.41
N PHE A 368 -84.47 -17.41 -30.25
CA PHE A 368 -83.85 -18.37 -29.34
C PHE A 368 -82.37 -18.60 -29.68
N ASN A 369 -82.03 -18.87 -30.94
CA ASN A 369 -80.65 -19.06 -31.38
C ASN A 369 -79.78 -17.80 -31.22
N ARG A 370 -80.34 -16.60 -31.35
CA ARG A 370 -79.66 -15.33 -31.04
C ARG A 370 -79.39 -15.23 -29.54
N ASN A 371 -80.40 -15.46 -28.71
CA ASN A 371 -80.28 -15.42 -27.23
C ASN A 371 -79.26 -16.46 -26.71
N VAL A 372 -79.24 -17.68 -27.27
CA VAL A 372 -78.25 -18.71 -26.93
C VAL A 372 -76.84 -18.26 -27.34
N LYS A 373 -76.65 -17.77 -28.56
CA LYS A 373 -75.35 -17.23 -29.01
C LYS A 373 -74.88 -16.04 -28.17
N GLU A 374 -75.79 -15.16 -27.74
CA GLU A 374 -75.47 -14.05 -26.84
C GLU A 374 -75.04 -14.55 -25.46
N ARG A 375 -75.82 -15.44 -24.83
CA ARG A 375 -75.49 -16.13 -23.57
C ARG A 375 -74.12 -16.79 -23.64
N ASP A 376 -73.86 -17.54 -24.69
CA ASP A 376 -72.61 -18.30 -24.86
C ASP A 376 -71.43 -17.35 -25.12
N SER A 377 -71.64 -16.24 -25.82
CA SER A 377 -70.63 -15.18 -25.95
C SER A 377 -70.32 -14.49 -24.61
N LEU A 378 -71.31 -14.33 -23.73
CA LEU A 378 -71.12 -13.74 -22.39
C LEU A 378 -70.44 -14.73 -21.45
N LEU A 379 -70.78 -16.01 -21.53
CA LEU A 379 -70.17 -17.08 -20.75
C LEU A 379 -68.71 -17.31 -21.19
N SER A 380 -68.43 -17.28 -22.49
CA SER A 380 -67.07 -17.27 -23.04
C SER A 380 -66.24 -16.09 -22.52
N LYS A 381 -66.75 -14.85 -22.62
CA LYS A 381 -66.10 -13.64 -22.06
C LYS A 381 -65.90 -13.71 -20.54
N LYS A 382 -66.82 -14.33 -19.81
CA LYS A 382 -66.67 -14.57 -18.36
C LYS A 382 -65.51 -15.54 -18.09
N ASN A 383 -65.41 -16.62 -18.85
CA ASN A 383 -64.35 -17.62 -18.69
C ASN A 383 -62.98 -17.03 -19.10
N GLU A 384 -62.93 -16.24 -20.18
CA GLU A 384 -61.76 -15.46 -20.57
C GLU A 384 -61.33 -14.49 -19.45
N ALA A 385 -62.27 -13.71 -18.91
CA ALA A 385 -61.99 -12.79 -17.80
C ALA A 385 -61.47 -13.52 -16.54
N LEU A 386 -62.08 -14.65 -16.16
CA LEU A 386 -61.63 -15.48 -15.03
C LEU A 386 -60.23 -16.08 -15.27
N SER A 387 -59.94 -16.53 -16.50
CA SER A 387 -58.59 -16.99 -16.87
C SER A 387 -57.57 -15.85 -16.78
N THR A 388 -57.90 -14.65 -17.26
CA THR A 388 -57.00 -13.49 -17.10
C THR A 388 -56.79 -13.11 -15.63
N LEU A 389 -57.81 -13.22 -14.77
CA LEU A 389 -57.69 -12.95 -13.33
C LEU A 389 -56.75 -13.93 -12.65
N SER A 390 -56.94 -15.24 -12.85
CA SER A 390 -56.04 -16.28 -12.32
C SER A 390 -54.61 -16.10 -12.83
N ASN A 391 -54.42 -15.77 -14.12
CA ASN A 391 -53.11 -15.45 -14.67
C ASN A 391 -52.47 -14.22 -14.01
N PHE A 392 -53.24 -13.18 -13.65
CA PHE A 392 -52.73 -12.04 -12.90
C PHE A 392 -52.40 -12.39 -11.44
N GLU A 393 -53.20 -13.22 -10.78
CA GLU A 393 -52.95 -13.67 -9.40
C GLU A 393 -51.66 -14.50 -9.32
N HIS A 394 -51.49 -15.49 -10.19
CA HIS A 394 -50.26 -16.28 -10.27
C HIS A 394 -49.05 -15.42 -10.69
N SER A 395 -49.21 -14.49 -11.65
CA SER A 395 -48.13 -13.57 -12.03
C SER A 395 -47.74 -12.60 -10.91
N LEU A 396 -48.68 -12.17 -10.07
CA LEU A 396 -48.40 -11.32 -8.91
C LEU A 396 -47.64 -12.09 -7.83
N VAL A 397 -48.09 -13.30 -7.49
CA VAL A 397 -47.40 -14.18 -6.53
C VAL A 397 -45.97 -14.46 -6.99
N ALA A 398 -45.78 -14.89 -8.25
CA ALA A 398 -44.46 -15.12 -8.83
C ALA A 398 -43.56 -13.87 -8.74
N SER A 399 -44.06 -12.69 -9.10
CA SER A 399 -43.27 -11.44 -9.02
C SER A 399 -42.89 -11.02 -7.60
N VAL A 400 -43.67 -11.42 -6.59
CA VAL A 400 -43.38 -11.17 -5.16
C VAL A 400 -42.39 -12.20 -4.62
N GLU A 401 -42.48 -13.46 -5.04
CA GLU A 401 -41.52 -14.51 -4.71
C GLU A 401 -40.15 -14.25 -5.37
N GLU A 402 -40.11 -13.90 -6.65
CA GLU A 402 -38.90 -13.43 -7.35
C GLU A 402 -38.27 -12.22 -6.63
N TYR A 403 -39.06 -11.20 -6.29
CA TYR A 403 -38.56 -10.03 -5.56
C TYR A 403 -37.99 -10.38 -4.17
N ASN A 404 -38.62 -11.32 -3.45
CA ASN A 404 -38.11 -11.78 -2.15
C ASN A 404 -36.84 -12.65 -2.30
N ALA A 405 -36.74 -13.45 -3.35
CA ALA A 405 -35.53 -14.21 -3.69
C ALA A 405 -34.37 -13.26 -4.04
N ASP A 406 -34.57 -12.30 -4.93
CA ASP A 406 -33.58 -11.27 -5.30
C ASP A 406 -33.13 -10.45 -4.07
N LYS A 407 -34.07 -10.07 -3.20
CA LYS A 407 -33.78 -9.38 -1.94
C LYS A 407 -32.90 -10.23 -1.01
N ASN A 408 -33.17 -11.52 -0.87
CA ASN A 408 -32.36 -12.42 -0.04
C ASN A 408 -30.96 -12.63 -0.65
N ILE A 409 -30.88 -12.84 -1.96
CA ILE A 409 -29.62 -12.94 -2.73
C ILE A 409 -28.77 -11.65 -2.61
N LEU A 410 -29.41 -10.47 -2.58
CA LEU A 410 -28.73 -9.19 -2.35
C LEU A 410 -28.21 -9.07 -0.91
N LEU A 411 -28.98 -9.49 0.10
CA LEU A 411 -28.56 -9.49 1.50
C LEU A 411 -27.38 -10.45 1.75
N GLU A 412 -27.41 -11.64 1.16
CA GLU A 412 -26.30 -12.60 1.22
C GLU A 412 -25.04 -12.04 0.54
N GLN A 413 -25.18 -11.40 -0.62
CA GLN A 413 -24.05 -10.73 -1.29
C GLN A 413 -23.47 -9.58 -0.47
N ILE A 414 -24.29 -8.84 0.29
CA ILE A 414 -23.82 -7.80 1.23
C ILE A 414 -23.05 -8.44 2.40
N ALA A 415 -23.54 -9.55 2.96
CA ALA A 415 -22.86 -10.27 4.03
C ALA A 415 -21.50 -10.84 3.56
N MET A 416 -21.46 -11.47 2.39
CA MET A 416 -20.25 -11.97 1.75
C MET A 416 -19.23 -10.85 1.47
N GLN A 417 -19.69 -9.68 0.99
CA GLN A 417 -18.82 -8.52 0.77
C GLN A 417 -18.23 -7.97 2.08
N LYS A 418 -19.03 -7.87 3.16
CA LYS A 418 -18.55 -7.46 4.49
C LYS A 418 -17.51 -8.44 5.04
N LYS A 419 -17.73 -9.75 4.90
CA LYS A 419 -16.74 -10.79 5.28
C LYS A 419 -15.43 -10.63 4.51
N HIS A 420 -15.50 -10.47 3.19
CA HIS A 420 -14.32 -10.20 2.34
C HIS A 420 -13.63 -8.86 2.62
N GLU A 421 -14.31 -7.87 3.18
CA GLU A 421 -13.68 -6.63 3.62
C GLU A 421 -12.90 -6.83 4.92
N LEU A 422 -13.47 -7.57 5.88
CA LEU A 422 -12.81 -7.95 7.14
C LEU A 422 -11.59 -8.83 6.88
N GLU A 423 -11.71 -9.87 6.06
CA GLU A 423 -10.60 -10.73 5.63
C GLU A 423 -9.45 -9.90 5.02
N ARG A 424 -9.76 -8.89 4.19
CA ARG A 424 -8.75 -7.99 3.60
C ARG A 424 -8.17 -6.98 4.59
N LYS A 425 -8.89 -6.64 5.67
CA LYS A 425 -8.37 -5.82 6.77
C LYS A 425 -7.39 -6.62 7.63
N ASN A 426 -7.69 -7.90 7.89
CA ASN A 426 -6.80 -8.81 8.63
C ASN A 426 -5.54 -9.15 7.82
N LEU A 427 -5.67 -9.59 6.56
CA LEU A 427 -4.54 -9.81 5.64
C LEU A 427 -3.65 -8.57 5.42
N LYS A 428 -4.16 -7.35 5.66
CA LYS A 428 -3.38 -6.11 5.66
C LYS A 428 -2.59 -5.90 6.95
N LYS A 429 -3.11 -6.34 8.11
CA LYS A 429 -2.40 -6.32 9.39
C LYS A 429 -1.29 -7.37 9.39
N GLU A 430 -1.65 -8.62 9.11
CA GLU A 430 -0.72 -9.77 9.02
C GLU A 430 0.46 -9.48 8.07
N ARG A 431 0.18 -8.93 6.88
CA ARG A 431 1.22 -8.53 5.93
C ARG A 431 2.00 -7.29 6.37
N GLY A 432 1.40 -6.40 7.16
CA GLY A 432 2.07 -5.25 7.76
C GLY A 432 3.06 -5.68 8.86
N GLU A 433 2.61 -6.55 9.76
CA GLU A 433 3.40 -7.21 10.80
C GLU A 433 4.59 -7.97 10.19
N LEU A 434 4.33 -8.89 9.24
CA LEU A 434 5.39 -9.61 8.52
C LEU A 434 6.40 -8.68 7.81
N LEU A 435 5.95 -7.54 7.28
CA LEU A 435 6.85 -6.55 6.67
C LEU A 435 7.66 -5.75 7.70
N MET A 436 7.16 -5.57 8.93
CA MET A 436 7.95 -5.02 10.04
C MET A 436 8.97 -6.03 10.54
N ASP A 437 8.60 -7.31 10.68
CA ASP A 437 9.51 -8.38 11.12
C ASP A 437 10.64 -8.59 10.11
N ILE A 438 10.33 -8.65 8.82
CA ILE A 438 11.33 -8.70 7.74
C ILE A 438 12.23 -7.46 7.77
N ARG A 439 11.68 -6.26 8.04
CA ARG A 439 12.48 -5.03 8.15
C ARG A 439 13.42 -5.08 9.36
N ALA A 440 12.95 -5.52 10.52
CA ALA A 440 13.74 -5.65 11.74
C ALA A 440 14.84 -6.71 11.57
N ALA A 441 14.52 -7.88 11.00
CA ALA A 441 15.49 -8.92 10.69
C ALA A 441 16.58 -8.42 9.73
N LEU A 442 16.21 -7.70 8.67
CA LEU A 442 17.18 -7.10 7.74
C LEU A 442 18.03 -6.01 8.40
N GLN A 443 17.46 -5.18 9.27
CA GLN A 443 18.23 -4.18 10.04
C GLN A 443 19.23 -4.85 10.99
N ASN A 444 18.83 -5.92 11.68
CA ASN A 444 19.72 -6.73 12.52
C ASN A 444 20.84 -7.39 11.70
N MET A 445 20.55 -7.88 10.49
CA MET A 445 21.57 -8.39 9.57
C MET A 445 22.54 -7.28 9.12
N VAL A 446 22.05 -6.08 8.75
CA VAL A 446 22.94 -4.94 8.41
C VAL A 446 23.84 -4.56 9.60
N ALA A 447 23.32 -4.62 10.83
CA ALA A 447 24.05 -4.35 12.06
C ALA A 447 25.15 -5.38 12.34
N MET A 448 24.85 -6.69 12.25
CA MET A 448 25.87 -7.75 12.37
C MET A 448 26.93 -7.64 11.26
N LEU A 449 26.54 -7.18 10.06
CA LEU A 449 27.44 -6.98 8.93
C LEU A 449 28.14 -5.60 8.93
N VAL A 450 28.18 -4.86 10.05
CA VAL A 450 28.91 -3.58 10.15
C VAL A 450 30.41 -3.75 9.91
N CYS A 451 31.02 -4.84 10.38
CA CYS A 451 32.45 -5.11 10.26
C CYS A 451 32.91 -5.47 8.83
N VAL A 452 31.98 -5.77 7.91
CA VAL A 452 32.29 -6.18 6.53
C VAL A 452 32.64 -4.96 5.68
N LYS A 453 33.93 -4.58 5.71
CA LYS A 453 34.51 -3.56 4.80
C LYS A 453 35.04 -4.23 3.54
N ARG A 454 34.81 -3.60 2.38
CA ARG A 454 35.26 -4.10 1.07
C ARG A 454 36.78 -3.98 0.94
N GLY A 455 37.47 -5.11 0.78
CA GLY A 455 38.81 -5.11 0.21
C GLY A 455 38.77 -4.67 -1.25
N ASN A 456 39.14 -3.43 -1.54
CA ASN A 456 39.32 -2.98 -2.92
C ASN A 456 40.51 -3.71 -3.54
N ARG A 457 40.29 -4.47 -4.62
CA ARG A 457 41.37 -5.10 -5.39
C ARG A 457 42.16 -4.01 -6.12
N ILE A 458 43.30 -3.63 -5.55
CA ILE A 458 44.27 -2.75 -6.19
C ILE A 458 45.01 -3.57 -7.26
N ALA A 459 45.00 -3.10 -8.51
CA ALA A 459 45.82 -3.68 -9.58
C ALA A 459 47.29 -3.32 -9.37
N ALA A 460 48.19 -4.28 -9.53
CA ALA A 460 49.59 -4.13 -9.14
C ALA A 460 50.42 -3.29 -10.14
N LYS A 461 51.21 -2.36 -9.59
CA LYS A 461 52.49 -1.87 -10.16
C LYS A 461 53.46 -1.52 -9.01
N LYS A 462 54.75 -1.49 -9.32
CA LYS A 462 55.87 -1.38 -8.34
C LYS A 462 56.29 0.09 -8.07
N PRO A 463 57.10 0.35 -7.03
CA PRO A 463 57.09 1.63 -6.30
C PRO A 463 58.22 2.61 -6.67
N ILE A 464 58.09 3.85 -6.22
CA ILE A 464 59.13 4.69 -5.56
C ILE A 464 58.41 5.77 -4.71
N GLU A 465 59.17 6.62 -4.01
CA GLU A 465 58.88 7.25 -2.71
C GLU A 465 57.76 8.32 -2.59
N GLU A 466 57.38 8.53 -1.32
CA GLU A 466 56.90 9.76 -0.67
C GLU A 466 55.91 10.69 -1.39
N SER A 467 54.62 10.49 -1.09
CA SER A 467 53.64 11.57 -0.95
C SER A 467 52.53 11.19 0.04
N GLU A 468 51.91 12.19 0.66
CA GLU A 468 51.00 12.07 1.80
C GLU A 468 49.78 11.18 1.49
N LYS A 469 49.55 10.15 2.32
CA LYS A 469 48.35 9.31 2.21
C LYS A 469 47.21 9.83 3.09
N GLN A 470 46.45 10.73 2.50
CA GLN A 470 45.11 11.11 2.92
C GLN A 470 44.26 9.84 3.17
N PHE A 471 43.92 9.56 4.42
CA PHE A 471 43.10 8.40 4.79
C PHE A 471 41.62 8.71 4.58
N ASP A 472 41.05 8.22 3.48
CA ASP A 472 39.62 8.37 3.18
C ASP A 472 38.74 7.82 4.32
N ILE A 473 37.97 8.72 4.91
CA ILE A 473 36.98 8.40 5.94
C ILE A 473 35.95 7.42 5.32
N PRO A 474 35.60 6.30 5.99
CA PRO A 474 34.52 5.43 5.56
C PRO A 474 33.18 6.17 5.58
N MET A 475 32.86 6.84 4.47
CA MET A 475 31.64 7.60 4.29
C MET A 475 30.45 6.65 4.39
N ILE A 476 29.76 6.69 5.53
CA ILE A 476 28.54 5.90 5.76
C ILE A 476 27.54 6.34 4.70
N GLU A 477 27.21 5.44 3.78
CA GLU A 477 26.20 5.66 2.74
C GLU A 477 24.94 6.22 3.39
N LYS A 478 24.42 7.32 2.84
CA LYS A 478 23.22 7.98 3.35
C LYS A 478 22.11 6.92 3.36
N MET A 479 21.63 6.57 4.55
CA MET A 479 20.64 5.51 4.73
C MET A 479 19.27 6.01 4.29
N GLU A 480 19.03 5.94 2.98
CA GLU A 480 17.80 6.40 2.34
C GLU A 480 16.58 5.61 2.83
N VAL A 481 15.42 6.27 2.77
CA VAL A 481 14.21 5.86 3.50
C VAL A 481 13.43 4.74 2.76
N GLU A 482 13.93 4.27 1.61
CA GLU A 482 13.23 3.44 0.62
C GLU A 482 13.16 1.93 0.97
N GLY A 483 12.45 1.65 2.06
CA GLY A 483 11.79 0.36 2.29
C GLY A 483 12.70 -0.83 2.62
N SER A 484 12.09 -2.02 2.64
CA SER A 484 12.79 -3.28 2.92
C SER A 484 13.68 -3.74 1.76
N LEU A 485 13.45 -3.26 0.53
CA LEU A 485 14.24 -3.64 -0.66
C LEU A 485 15.65 -3.04 -0.64
N ALA A 486 15.82 -1.77 -0.25
CA ALA A 486 17.15 -1.16 -0.11
C ALA A 486 17.97 -1.77 1.04
N LEU A 487 17.29 -2.19 2.12
CA LEU A 487 17.90 -2.96 3.19
C LEU A 487 18.34 -4.35 2.69
N LEU A 488 17.49 -5.06 1.94
CA LEU A 488 17.79 -6.39 1.41
C LEU A 488 18.92 -6.37 0.37
N SER A 489 18.98 -5.36 -0.51
CA SER A 489 20.12 -5.18 -1.43
C SER A 489 21.41 -4.87 -0.67
N THR A 490 21.35 -4.09 0.41
CA THR A 490 22.51 -3.81 1.28
C THR A 490 23.00 -5.05 2.01
N VAL A 491 22.11 -5.88 2.58
CA VAL A 491 22.45 -7.18 3.17
C VAL A 491 23.07 -8.09 2.11
N SER A 492 22.40 -8.27 0.97
CA SER A 492 22.87 -9.13 -0.13
C SER A 492 24.27 -8.73 -0.63
N ARG A 493 24.52 -7.43 -0.84
CA ARG A 493 25.83 -6.88 -1.22
C ARG A 493 26.92 -7.16 -0.18
N LYS A 494 26.60 -7.08 1.12
CA LYS A 494 27.55 -7.38 2.21
C LYS A 494 27.78 -8.89 2.41
N VAL A 495 26.74 -9.71 2.30
CA VAL A 495 26.86 -11.19 2.35
C VAL A 495 27.64 -11.71 1.14
N GLY A 496 27.42 -11.15 -0.06
CA GLY A 496 28.21 -11.45 -1.25
C GLY A 496 29.68 -11.03 -1.11
N ALA A 497 29.95 -9.93 -0.38
CA ALA A 497 31.33 -9.54 -0.05
C ALA A 497 32.00 -10.53 0.93
N LEU A 498 31.28 -11.00 1.96
CA LEU A 498 31.76 -12.09 2.85
C LEU A 498 32.03 -13.38 2.06
N PHE A 499 31.11 -13.78 1.18
CA PHE A 499 31.26 -14.99 0.36
C PHE A 499 32.44 -14.88 -0.63
N GLY A 500 32.68 -13.68 -1.18
CA GLY A 500 33.89 -13.38 -1.95
C GLY A 500 35.18 -13.31 -1.13
N MET A 501 35.08 -13.23 0.20
CA MET A 501 36.20 -13.28 1.16
C MET A 501 36.37 -14.65 1.82
N SER A 502 35.43 -15.59 1.70
CA SER A 502 35.55 -16.94 2.25
C SER A 502 36.34 -17.91 1.37
N ASN A 503 36.79 -17.47 0.18
CA ASN A 503 37.65 -18.26 -0.71
C ASN A 503 39.12 -18.23 -0.27
N PHE A 504 39.37 -18.63 0.98
CA PHE A 504 40.70 -19.02 1.46
C PHE A 504 40.73 -20.54 1.63
N GLU A 505 41.81 -21.18 1.19
CA GLU A 505 42.09 -22.56 1.59
C GLU A 505 42.47 -22.55 3.07
N PHE A 506 41.72 -23.29 3.89
CA PHE A 506 42.01 -23.48 5.31
C PHE A 506 42.88 -24.72 5.50
N ASP A 507 43.89 -24.63 6.36
CA ASP A 507 44.44 -25.82 7.02
C ASP A 507 43.29 -26.58 7.70
N LYS A 508 43.24 -27.91 7.58
CA LYS A 508 42.17 -28.74 8.15
C LYS A 508 41.93 -28.45 9.64
N ASP A 509 43.02 -28.37 10.41
CA ASP A 509 43.03 -28.03 11.84
C ASP A 509 42.38 -26.68 12.17
N ARG A 510 42.46 -25.70 11.26
CA ARG A 510 41.79 -24.40 11.41
C ARG A 510 40.32 -24.48 10.99
N GLU A 511 40.01 -25.26 9.96
CA GLU A 511 38.64 -25.50 9.52
C GLU A 511 37.83 -26.26 10.59
N GLU A 512 38.41 -27.27 11.23
CA GLU A 512 37.79 -28.01 12.34
C GLU A 512 37.61 -27.12 13.58
N LYS A 513 38.62 -26.35 13.99
CA LYS A 513 38.47 -25.38 15.10
C LYS A 513 37.43 -24.28 14.78
N ALA A 514 37.32 -23.84 13.53
CA ALA A 514 36.28 -22.91 13.10
C ALA A 514 34.89 -23.56 13.11
N LYS A 515 34.77 -24.82 12.70
CA LYS A 515 33.53 -25.62 12.80
C LYS A 515 33.12 -25.78 14.26
N ASP A 516 34.01 -26.20 15.16
CA ASP A 516 33.72 -26.36 16.59
C ASP A 516 33.28 -25.04 17.25
N LEU A 517 33.97 -23.93 16.96
CA LEU A 517 33.57 -22.61 17.46
C LEU A 517 32.19 -22.18 16.93
N TYR A 518 31.91 -22.39 15.64
CA TYR A 518 30.60 -22.09 15.06
C TYR A 518 29.50 -23.02 15.59
N GLN A 519 29.80 -24.30 15.79
CA GLN A 519 28.88 -25.32 16.29
C GLN A 519 28.58 -25.11 17.78
N THR A 520 29.56 -24.65 18.56
CA THR A 520 29.40 -24.15 19.93
C THR A 520 28.54 -22.88 19.97
N TYR A 521 28.81 -21.90 19.10
CA TYR A 521 28.01 -20.68 18.99
C TYR A 521 26.55 -20.98 18.61
N VAL A 522 26.32 -21.83 17.61
CA VAL A 522 24.97 -22.26 17.19
C VAL A 522 24.28 -23.07 18.30
N SER A 523 25.01 -23.86 19.08
CA SER A 523 24.46 -24.58 20.24
C SER A 523 24.04 -23.63 21.36
N ASN A 524 24.87 -22.64 21.71
CA ASN A 524 24.54 -21.60 22.69
C ASN A 524 23.39 -20.69 22.22
N TYR A 525 23.33 -20.35 20.93
CA TYR A 525 22.23 -19.57 20.36
C TYR A 525 20.91 -20.37 20.35
N ARG A 526 20.97 -21.68 20.07
CA ARG A 526 19.80 -22.57 20.12
C ARG A 526 19.36 -22.88 21.55
N SER A 527 20.27 -22.97 22.52
CA SER A 527 19.92 -23.15 23.93
C SER A 527 19.27 -21.88 24.49
N THR A 528 19.85 -20.70 24.27
CA THR A 528 19.27 -19.41 24.70
C THR A 528 17.95 -19.03 24.02
N ILE A 529 17.58 -19.69 22.92
CA ILE A 529 16.23 -19.62 22.32
C ILE A 529 15.28 -20.68 22.89
N LYS A 530 15.75 -21.91 23.15
CA LYS A 530 14.89 -23.00 23.66
C LYS A 530 14.61 -22.93 25.17
N PHE A 531 15.51 -22.38 25.97
CA PHE A 531 15.43 -22.36 27.43
C PHE A 531 15.16 -20.96 28.00
N LYS A 532 14.64 -20.02 27.18
CA LYS A 532 14.28 -18.68 27.66
C LYS A 532 12.94 -18.63 28.41
N ASP A 533 12.04 -19.56 28.07
CA ASP A 533 10.68 -19.67 28.63
C ASP A 533 10.49 -20.99 29.42
N ALA A 534 11.59 -21.61 29.88
CA ALA A 534 11.57 -22.85 30.65
C ALA A 534 12.50 -22.72 31.86
N GLU A 535 11.91 -22.68 33.05
CA GLU A 535 12.64 -22.79 34.31
C GLU A 535 13.26 -24.19 34.41
N VAL A 536 14.58 -24.28 34.29
CA VAL A 536 15.32 -25.55 34.44
C VAL A 536 15.71 -25.69 35.90
N GLU A 537 15.02 -26.56 36.64
CA GLU A 537 15.47 -27.00 37.97
C GLU A 537 16.89 -27.60 37.87
N PRO A 538 17.89 -27.05 38.58
CA PRO A 538 19.26 -27.56 38.51
C PRO A 538 19.46 -28.68 39.55
N THR A 539 19.14 -29.92 39.18
CA THR A 539 19.34 -31.08 40.06
C THR A 539 20.81 -31.34 40.35
N GLY A 540 21.30 -30.76 41.45
CA GLY A 540 22.44 -31.27 42.21
C GLY A 540 23.82 -30.71 41.86
N ARG A 541 24.19 -29.60 42.51
CA ARG A 541 25.54 -29.50 43.11
C ARG A 541 25.56 -28.57 44.33
N LEU A 542 26.28 -28.98 45.37
CA LEU A 542 26.48 -28.18 46.58
C LEU A 542 27.26 -26.91 46.24
N ILE A 543 26.71 -25.75 46.59
CA ILE A 543 27.46 -24.56 46.99
C ILE A 543 26.85 -24.10 48.31
N VAL A 544 27.69 -23.88 49.33
CA VAL A 544 27.25 -23.20 50.55
C VAL A 544 27.16 -21.72 50.22
N GLU A 545 25.95 -21.18 50.19
CA GLU A 545 25.75 -19.75 49.96
C GLU A 545 26.28 -18.96 51.16
N HIS A 546 27.35 -18.21 50.93
CA HIS A 546 27.67 -17.03 51.71
C HIS A 546 27.30 -15.84 50.83
N GLU A 547 26.01 -15.47 50.85
CA GLU A 547 25.59 -14.17 50.34
C GLU A 547 26.36 -13.09 51.11
N ALA A 548 27.24 -12.37 50.41
CA ALA A 548 27.90 -11.19 50.94
C ALA A 548 26.90 -10.03 51.00
N ILE A 549 25.95 -10.11 51.94
CA ILE A 549 25.01 -9.03 52.26
C ILE A 549 25.84 -7.82 52.69
N ASP A 550 25.75 -6.72 51.94
CA ASP A 550 26.42 -5.47 52.27
C ASP A 550 25.88 -4.92 53.61
N PRO A 551 26.69 -4.91 54.69
CA PRO A 551 26.22 -4.52 56.02
C PRO A 551 25.95 -3.01 56.15
N SER A 552 26.22 -2.20 55.11
CA SER A 552 25.87 -0.78 55.06
C SER A 552 24.43 -0.51 54.63
N VAL A 553 23.75 -1.49 54.01
CA VAL A 553 22.38 -1.34 53.48
C VAL A 553 21.37 -1.91 54.50
N PRO A 554 20.67 -1.08 55.28
CA PRO A 554 19.76 -1.57 56.31
C PRO A 554 18.60 -2.33 55.68
N THR A 555 18.32 -3.54 56.19
CA THR A 555 17.30 -4.40 55.58
C THR A 555 15.90 -3.80 55.71
N ARG A 556 14.97 -4.24 54.84
CA ARG A 556 13.56 -3.78 54.86
C ARG A 556 12.87 -3.99 56.21
N ALA A 557 13.35 -4.94 57.03
CA ALA A 557 12.90 -5.15 58.40
C ALA A 557 13.42 -4.06 59.35
N GLU A 558 14.72 -3.75 59.30
CA GLU A 558 15.33 -2.67 60.10
C GLU A 558 14.78 -1.29 59.75
N ILE A 559 14.54 -1.00 58.47
CA ILE A 559 13.92 0.26 58.04
C ILE A 559 12.53 0.39 58.68
N LYS A 560 11.71 -0.67 58.64
CA LYS A 560 10.41 -0.70 59.35
C LYS A 560 10.55 -0.57 60.86
N LEU A 561 11.55 -1.20 61.47
CA LEU A 561 11.80 -1.12 62.91
C LEU A 561 12.18 0.31 63.32
N LYS A 562 13.10 0.95 62.60
CA LYS A 562 13.53 2.35 62.83
C LYS A 562 12.38 3.33 62.61
N SER A 563 11.55 3.15 61.58
CA SER A 563 10.32 3.96 61.40
C SER A 563 9.32 3.77 62.54
N LYS A 564 9.12 2.54 63.03
CA LYS A 564 8.24 2.27 64.18
C LYS A 564 8.78 2.91 65.47
N GLN A 565 10.08 2.77 65.73
CA GLN A 565 10.75 3.39 66.87
C GLN A 565 10.71 4.92 66.83
N ALA A 566 10.84 5.54 65.64
CA ALA A 566 10.69 6.99 65.49
C ALA A 566 9.26 7.45 65.85
N VAL A 567 8.23 6.75 65.36
CA VAL A 567 6.83 7.05 65.70
C VAL A 567 6.55 6.83 67.20
N GLU A 568 7.07 5.75 67.79
CA GLU A 568 6.95 5.47 69.23
C GLU A 568 7.73 6.45 70.12
N ALA A 569 8.80 7.08 69.60
CA ALA A 569 9.53 8.12 70.31
C ALA A 569 8.77 9.47 70.30
N TYR A 570 8.15 9.84 69.17
CA TYR A 570 7.26 11.01 69.11
C TYR A 570 6.02 10.84 70.01
N LEU A 571 5.41 9.64 70.04
CA LEU A 571 4.28 9.30 70.92
C LEU A 571 4.66 9.09 72.41
N ARG A 572 5.85 9.53 72.83
CA ARG A 572 6.30 9.56 74.23
C ARG A 572 6.84 10.93 74.66
N LEU A 573 6.57 11.95 73.85
CA LEU A 573 6.87 13.36 74.12
C LEU A 573 5.59 14.20 74.24
N GLU A 574 4.43 13.53 74.22
CA GLU A 574 3.14 13.96 74.79
C GLU A 574 2.88 13.14 76.07
#